data_AF-B4SF84-F1
#
_entry.id   AF-B4SF84-F1
#
_cell.length_a   1.000
_cell.length_b   1.000
_cell.length_c   1.000
_cell.angle_alpha   90.00
_cell.angle_beta   90.00
_cell.angle_gamma   90.00
#
_symmetry.space_group_name_H-M   'P 1'
#
loop_
_entity.id
_entity.type
_entity.pdbx_description
1 polymer ?
#
loop_
_entity_poly.entity_id
_entity_poly.type
_entity_poly.pdbx_seq_one_letter_code
_entity_poly.pdbx_strand_id
1 'polypeptide(L)'
;MQNHNKKVVLFTAISFFLLLIASCFSSQLSSYWPLFSKVDILSDIKISVIPPQESVAPTLKYASKTDASDSLAALNHAHPDSLSFNQYLLPGVIVDFKADTTRPVLPKMMQKLEALNRGEKVKLRIAWFGDSLIEGDLITQTVRELMQNQFSGNRGVGFVSCKSVTAGYRISATARSTGFWQDDNFKTRSFKDPLFFSGHVFYSAGGKLFLKDNTVKDSSQVLEKWLLCGPADSNTVIMVNNESLPIAAPHLFNRILLDKSPRKSVELSVPSKRVALYGVSCEPEYGVMIDNFSFRGISGFELRGFEEEFIDEISQNGTYDLIVIQYGVNMMFRPHDKNFDYYFQGMDPALKKLRQHLPNAEFLMVSCTDRAFRYGSEWRTAEGLDALLKTQATLAFENKIPFFNLYQTMGGNGTIVKWAEGSERLAAKDYIHASPRGATILGQHFFHAFMKDYQKLHGKSMYNYGFFYN
;
A
#
# COMPACT_ATOMS: atom_id res chain seq x y z
N MET A 1 -2.39 53.41 -16.19
CA MET A 1 -2.30 51.94 -16.25
C MET A 1 -1.59 51.54 -17.54
N GLN A 2 -0.29 51.23 -17.47
CA GLN A 2 0.53 50.87 -18.62
C GLN A 2 0.47 49.36 -18.89
N ASN A 3 0.36 49.03 -20.18
CA ASN A 3 0.03 47.75 -20.78
C ASN A 3 1.12 46.66 -20.57
N HIS A 4 1.09 45.99 -19.41
CA HIS A 4 2.02 44.89 -19.07
C HIS A 4 1.81 43.63 -19.94
N ASN A 5 0.60 43.41 -20.48
CA ASN A 5 0.27 42.19 -21.22
C ASN A 5 0.98 42.11 -22.58
N LYS A 6 1.20 43.23 -23.27
CA LYS A 6 1.90 43.24 -24.57
C LYS A 6 3.37 42.83 -24.46
N LYS A 7 4.05 43.20 -23.37
CA LYS A 7 5.47 42.86 -23.16
C LYS A 7 5.65 41.37 -22.85
N VAL A 8 4.73 40.77 -22.09
CA VAL A 8 4.76 39.33 -21.76
C VAL A 8 4.47 38.48 -23.00
N VAL A 9 3.47 38.86 -23.81
CA VAL A 9 3.15 38.15 -25.05
C VAL A 9 4.32 38.25 -26.04
N LEU A 10 4.92 39.43 -26.19
CA LEU A 10 6.08 39.62 -27.05
C LEU A 10 7.29 38.80 -26.59
N PHE A 11 7.58 38.78 -25.28
CA PHE A 11 8.66 37.97 -24.72
C PHE A 11 8.44 36.46 -24.94
N THR A 12 7.20 36.00 -24.77
CA THR A 12 6.85 34.58 -24.96
C THR A 12 6.97 34.19 -26.45
N ALA A 13 6.51 35.04 -27.36
CA ALA A 13 6.62 34.81 -28.80
C ALA A 13 8.09 34.78 -29.27
N ILE A 14 8.92 35.71 -28.79
CA ILE A 14 10.35 35.74 -29.11
C ILE A 14 11.05 34.49 -28.56
N SER A 15 10.76 34.11 -27.31
CA SER A 15 11.36 32.93 -26.69
C SER A 15 11.01 31.64 -27.44
N PHE A 16 9.75 31.50 -27.85
CA PHE A 16 9.30 30.36 -28.66
C PHE A 16 10.01 30.30 -30.02
N PHE A 17 10.14 31.44 -30.71
CA PHE A 17 10.80 31.49 -32.01
C PHE A 17 12.30 31.17 -31.93
N LEU A 18 12.98 31.64 -30.87
CA LEU A 18 14.38 31.31 -30.61
C LEU A 18 14.57 29.81 -30.33
N LEU A 19 13.67 29.18 -29.57
CA LEU A 19 13.69 27.74 -29.32
C LEU A 19 13.41 26.92 -30.58
N LEU A 20 12.52 27.40 -31.45
CA LEU A 20 12.23 26.78 -32.74
C LEU A 20 13.45 26.80 -33.67
N ILE A 21 14.13 27.95 -33.77
CA ILE A 21 15.39 28.05 -34.51
C ILE A 21 16.43 27.10 -33.93
N ALA A 22 16.61 27.09 -32.60
CA ALA A 22 17.55 26.19 -31.94
C ALA A 22 17.23 24.70 -32.22
N SER A 23 15.95 24.33 -32.30
CA SER A 23 15.50 22.97 -32.64
C SER A 23 15.82 22.59 -34.09
N CYS A 24 15.62 23.52 -35.04
CA CYS A 24 15.89 23.31 -36.46
C CYS A 24 17.39 23.14 -36.77
N PHE A 25 18.25 23.86 -36.03
CA PHE A 25 19.71 23.83 -36.21
C PHE A 25 20.42 23.02 -35.11
N SER A 26 19.68 22.22 -34.34
CA SER A 26 20.18 21.44 -33.19
C SER A 26 21.36 20.55 -33.54
N SER A 27 21.37 19.96 -34.74
CA SER A 27 22.49 19.14 -35.24
C SER A 27 23.79 19.95 -35.39
N GLN A 28 23.75 21.16 -35.97
CA GLN A 28 24.94 22.02 -36.10
C GLN A 28 25.33 22.70 -34.78
N LEU A 29 24.37 22.98 -33.89
CA LEU A 29 24.63 23.55 -32.56
C LEU A 29 25.26 22.53 -31.59
N SER A 30 24.85 21.26 -31.69
CA SER A 30 25.33 20.19 -30.80
C SER A 30 26.82 19.89 -30.92
N SER A 31 27.44 20.20 -32.07
CA SER A 31 28.89 20.03 -32.26
C SER A 31 29.72 21.06 -31.51
N TYR A 32 29.17 22.24 -31.20
CA TYR A 32 29.87 23.31 -30.49
C TYR A 32 29.40 23.44 -29.03
N TRP A 33 28.15 23.12 -28.72
CA TRP A 33 27.58 23.13 -27.37
C TRP A 33 26.76 21.85 -27.07
N PRO A 34 27.36 20.84 -26.43
CA PRO A 34 26.74 19.52 -26.18
C PRO A 34 25.43 19.57 -25.39
N LEU A 35 25.20 20.61 -24.58
CA LEU A 35 23.98 20.81 -23.79
C LEU A 35 22.72 21.00 -24.66
N PHE A 36 22.86 21.43 -25.92
CA PHE A 36 21.74 21.64 -26.85
C PHE A 36 21.30 20.36 -27.58
N SER A 37 22.03 19.25 -27.43
CA SER A 37 21.64 17.93 -27.98
C SER A 37 20.29 17.40 -27.46
N LYS A 38 19.78 17.97 -26.36
CA LYS A 38 18.53 17.57 -25.69
C LYS A 38 17.33 18.48 -26.02
N VAL A 39 17.51 19.49 -26.88
CA VAL A 39 16.43 20.44 -27.25
C VAL A 39 15.93 20.08 -28.65
N ASP A 40 14.92 19.21 -28.73
CA ASP A 40 14.18 18.94 -29.98
C ASP A 40 12.68 19.02 -29.73
N ILE A 41 12.11 20.22 -29.89
CA ILE A 41 10.66 20.47 -29.74
C ILE A 41 9.84 19.99 -30.94
N LEU A 42 10.50 19.49 -32.00
CA LEU A 42 9.87 18.88 -33.17
C LEU A 42 9.98 17.35 -33.16
N SER A 43 10.52 16.75 -32.09
CA SER A 43 10.68 15.31 -31.94
C SER A 43 9.36 14.54 -32.09
N ASP A 44 8.25 15.11 -31.63
CA ASP A 44 6.90 14.52 -31.74
C ASP A 44 6.29 14.56 -33.17
N ILE A 45 6.90 15.32 -34.09
CA ILE A 45 6.42 15.46 -35.49
C ILE A 45 7.28 14.64 -36.46
N LYS A 46 8.48 14.21 -36.04
CA LYS A 46 9.39 13.42 -36.88
C LYS A 46 8.98 11.94 -36.89
N ILE A 47 8.32 11.51 -37.98
CA ILE A 47 8.09 10.09 -38.25
C ILE A 47 9.45 9.41 -38.53
N SER A 48 9.91 8.60 -37.59
CA SER A 48 11.11 7.79 -37.73
C SER A 48 10.74 6.39 -38.20
N VAL A 49 11.14 6.00 -39.42
CA VAL A 49 11.09 4.61 -39.88
C VAL A 49 12.31 3.88 -39.31
N ILE A 50 12.09 2.91 -38.42
CA ILE A 50 13.14 2.07 -37.84
C ILE A 50 13.15 0.70 -38.55
N PRO A 51 14.26 0.26 -39.15
CA PRO A 51 14.37 -1.10 -39.70
C PRO A 51 14.64 -2.14 -38.59
N PRO A 52 14.28 -3.42 -38.79
CA PRO A 52 14.29 -4.41 -37.72
C PRO A 52 15.71 -4.89 -37.40
N GLN A 53 16.08 -4.89 -36.12
CA GLN A 53 17.23 -5.63 -35.62
C GLN A 53 16.82 -7.01 -35.11
N GLU A 54 17.48 -8.04 -35.62
CA GLU A 54 17.40 -9.41 -35.13
C GLU A 54 17.89 -9.51 -33.67
N SER A 55 17.11 -10.16 -32.82
CA SER A 55 17.52 -10.51 -31.46
C SER A 55 17.65 -12.03 -31.36
N VAL A 56 18.85 -12.48 -31.00
CA VAL A 56 19.14 -13.87 -30.65
C VAL A 56 18.64 -14.10 -29.23
N ALA A 57 17.60 -14.90 -29.08
CA ALA A 57 17.06 -15.31 -27.78
C ALA A 57 17.73 -16.61 -27.29
N PRO A 58 18.11 -16.74 -26.01
CA PRO A 58 18.39 -18.03 -25.42
C PRO A 58 17.08 -18.79 -25.19
N THR A 59 17.03 -20.02 -25.70
CA THR A 59 15.86 -20.90 -25.67
C THR A 59 15.73 -21.54 -24.28
N LEU A 60 14.72 -21.13 -23.50
CA LEU A 60 14.19 -21.93 -22.40
C LEU A 60 12.78 -22.37 -22.74
N LYS A 61 12.60 -23.68 -22.93
CA LYS A 61 11.30 -24.31 -23.22
C LYS A 61 10.39 -24.17 -22.01
N TYR A 62 9.35 -23.35 -22.12
CA TYR A 62 8.18 -23.39 -21.24
C TYR A 62 6.98 -23.92 -22.02
N ALA A 63 6.34 -24.94 -21.46
CA ALA A 63 5.14 -25.57 -22.01
C ALA A 63 3.99 -24.55 -22.07
N SER A 64 3.26 -24.61 -23.18
CA SER A 64 2.18 -23.70 -23.57
C SER A 64 0.90 -23.89 -22.74
N LYS A 65 0.16 -22.77 -22.61
CA LYS A 65 -1.19 -22.63 -22.08
C LYS A 65 -2.16 -23.73 -22.56
N THR A 66 -2.97 -24.24 -21.64
CA THR A 66 -4.39 -24.59 -21.84
C THR A 66 -5.07 -24.75 -20.47
N ASP A 67 -6.25 -24.12 -20.35
CA ASP A 67 -7.36 -24.36 -19.44
C ASP A 67 -7.13 -24.40 -17.91
N ALA A 68 -7.66 -23.37 -17.24
CA ALA A 68 -7.76 -23.27 -15.78
C ALA A 68 -8.54 -24.41 -15.11
N SER A 69 -9.26 -25.26 -15.87
CA SER A 69 -9.90 -26.48 -15.38
C SER A 69 -8.91 -27.65 -15.20
N ASP A 70 -7.87 -27.74 -16.02
CA ASP A 70 -6.89 -28.84 -15.96
C ASP A 70 -5.86 -28.64 -14.85
N SER A 71 -5.68 -27.39 -14.41
CA SER A 71 -4.80 -27.06 -13.28
C SER A 71 -5.32 -27.62 -11.95
N LEU A 72 -6.63 -27.87 -11.82
CA LEU A 72 -7.21 -28.49 -10.63
C LEU A 72 -6.99 -30.01 -10.56
N ALA A 73 -6.98 -30.71 -11.69
CA ALA A 73 -6.85 -32.18 -11.72
C ALA A 73 -5.42 -32.64 -11.41
N ALA A 74 -4.40 -31.86 -11.82
CA ALA A 74 -2.99 -32.17 -11.58
C ALA A 74 -2.57 -32.08 -10.10
N LEU A 75 -3.32 -31.34 -9.26
CA LEU A 75 -3.05 -31.21 -7.83
C LEU A 75 -3.35 -32.48 -7.03
N ASN A 76 -4.19 -33.39 -7.54
CA ASN A 76 -4.62 -34.59 -6.82
C ASN A 76 -3.58 -35.73 -6.80
N HIS A 77 -2.46 -35.60 -7.53
CA HIS A 77 -1.39 -36.60 -7.60
C HIS A 77 0.00 -36.05 -7.19
N ALA A 78 0.07 -34.80 -6.75
CA ALA A 78 1.33 -34.19 -6.37
C ALA A 78 1.64 -34.47 -4.88
N HIS A 79 2.91 -34.76 -4.55
CA HIS A 79 3.32 -34.90 -3.15
C HIS A 79 2.98 -33.62 -2.36
N PRO A 80 2.60 -33.69 -1.07
CA PRO A 80 2.19 -32.54 -0.28
C PRO A 80 3.20 -31.38 -0.25
N ASP A 81 4.48 -31.69 -0.41
CA ASP A 81 5.59 -30.73 -0.41
C ASP A 81 5.95 -30.18 -1.81
N SER A 82 5.24 -30.62 -2.85
CA SER A 82 5.47 -30.10 -4.19
C SER A 82 4.95 -28.66 -4.32
N LEU A 83 5.74 -27.83 -4.98
CA LEU A 83 5.41 -26.43 -5.23
C LEU A 83 4.78 -26.27 -6.62
N SER A 84 3.69 -25.50 -6.71
CA SER A 84 2.99 -25.16 -7.93
C SER A 84 2.93 -23.65 -8.10
N PHE A 85 3.89 -23.09 -8.84
CA PHE A 85 3.97 -21.66 -9.11
C PHE A 85 2.65 -21.12 -9.66
N ASN A 86 2.02 -21.80 -10.62
CA ASN A 86 0.79 -21.37 -11.30
C ASN A 86 -0.44 -21.16 -10.38
N GLN A 87 -0.39 -21.55 -9.10
CA GLN A 87 -1.45 -21.24 -8.15
C GLN A 87 -1.69 -19.73 -8.00
N TYR A 88 -0.71 -18.88 -8.32
CA TYR A 88 -0.91 -17.42 -8.31
C TYR A 88 -2.03 -16.93 -9.23
N LEU A 89 -2.44 -17.74 -10.21
CA LEU A 89 -3.52 -17.41 -11.14
C LEU A 89 -4.92 -17.60 -10.53
N LEU A 90 -5.04 -18.23 -9.35
CA LEU A 90 -6.33 -18.55 -8.75
C LEU A 90 -7.00 -17.30 -8.16
N PRO A 91 -8.27 -17.01 -8.51
CA PRO A 91 -9.04 -15.94 -7.88
C PRO A 91 -9.63 -16.37 -6.53
N GLY A 92 -9.80 -15.40 -5.64
CA GLY A 92 -10.63 -15.51 -4.44
C GLY A 92 -10.10 -16.47 -3.38
N VAL A 93 -8.81 -16.80 -3.42
CA VAL A 93 -8.10 -17.65 -2.45
C VAL A 93 -6.70 -17.11 -2.20
N ILE A 94 -6.18 -17.31 -0.99
CA ILE A 94 -4.77 -17.07 -0.64
C ILE A 94 -4.00 -18.37 -0.86
N VAL A 95 -2.84 -18.29 -1.52
CA VAL A 95 -2.02 -19.46 -1.87
C VAL A 95 -0.60 -19.30 -1.33
N ASP A 96 0.01 -20.39 -0.86
CA ASP A 96 1.43 -20.43 -0.46
C ASP A 96 2.29 -21.25 -1.43
N PHE A 97 1.73 -21.52 -2.62
CA PHE A 97 2.33 -22.31 -3.70
C PHE A 97 2.51 -23.79 -3.37
N LYS A 98 2.05 -24.30 -2.23
CA LYS A 98 2.12 -25.73 -1.91
C LYS A 98 0.95 -26.48 -2.52
N ALA A 99 1.17 -27.75 -2.88
CA ALA A 99 0.10 -28.63 -3.34
C ALA A 99 -0.97 -28.90 -2.26
N ASP A 100 -0.57 -28.97 -0.98
CA ASP A 100 -1.50 -29.08 0.13
C ASP A 100 -2.31 -27.79 0.32
N THR A 101 -3.57 -27.84 -0.10
CA THR A 101 -4.53 -26.73 0.03
C THR A 101 -5.43 -26.86 1.26
N THR A 102 -5.25 -27.91 2.07
CA THR A 102 -6.13 -28.24 3.21
C THR A 102 -5.74 -27.50 4.48
N ARG A 103 -4.49 -27.04 4.58
CA ARG A 103 -3.98 -26.31 5.75
C ARG A 103 -4.10 -24.79 5.55
N PRO A 104 -4.32 -24.02 6.63
CA PRO A 104 -4.22 -22.57 6.59
C PRO A 104 -2.86 -22.13 6.05
N VAL A 105 -2.90 -21.16 5.14
CA VAL A 105 -1.73 -20.50 4.55
C VAL A 105 -1.11 -19.51 5.54
N LEU A 106 -1.94 -18.89 6.39
CA LEU A 106 -1.52 -17.96 7.45
C LEU A 106 -1.81 -18.55 8.84
N PRO A 107 -1.16 -19.67 9.23
CA PRO A 107 -1.55 -20.45 10.41
C PRO A 107 -1.50 -19.65 11.72
N LYS A 108 -0.52 -18.77 11.95
CA LYS A 108 -0.43 -18.01 13.21
C LYS A 108 -1.57 -16.99 13.31
N MET A 109 -1.87 -16.31 12.21
CA MET A 109 -2.99 -15.39 12.11
C MET A 109 -4.31 -16.10 12.37
N MET A 110 -4.54 -17.24 11.71
CA MET A 110 -5.79 -17.99 11.90
C MET A 110 -5.93 -18.48 13.34
N GLN A 111 -4.84 -18.93 13.99
CA GLN A 111 -4.87 -19.33 15.39
C GLN A 111 -5.22 -18.18 16.34
N LYS A 112 -4.68 -16.98 16.11
CA LYS A 112 -5.03 -15.79 16.91
C LYS A 112 -6.48 -15.35 16.71
N LEU A 113 -7.00 -15.45 15.49
CA LEU A 113 -8.41 -15.17 15.21
C LEU A 113 -9.32 -16.20 15.86
N GLU A 114 -8.91 -17.47 15.89
CA GLU A 114 -9.63 -18.51 16.59
C GLU A 114 -9.64 -18.26 18.11
N ALA A 115 -8.53 -17.80 18.69
CA ALA A 115 -8.50 -17.40 20.09
C ALA A 115 -9.49 -16.26 20.39
N LEU A 116 -9.55 -15.23 19.52
CA LEU A 116 -10.56 -14.17 19.61
C LEU A 116 -11.99 -14.72 19.53
N ASN A 117 -12.25 -15.62 18.58
CA ASN A 117 -13.56 -16.23 18.38
C ASN A 117 -14.01 -17.08 19.59
N ARG A 118 -13.05 -17.66 20.33
CA ARG A 118 -13.30 -18.35 21.62
C ARG A 118 -13.50 -17.40 22.82
N GLY A 119 -13.42 -16.08 22.60
CA GLY A 119 -13.58 -15.07 23.64
C GLY A 119 -12.30 -14.73 24.41
N GLU A 120 -11.13 -15.19 23.94
CA GLU A 120 -9.85 -14.82 24.55
C GLU A 120 -9.51 -13.36 24.24
N LYS A 121 -8.98 -12.63 25.23
CA LYS A 121 -8.65 -11.21 25.11
C LYS A 121 -7.27 -11.00 24.50
N VAL A 122 -7.12 -11.33 23.21
CA VAL A 122 -5.86 -11.15 22.47
C VAL A 122 -5.93 -9.93 21.55
N LYS A 123 -4.78 -9.30 21.30
CA LYS A 123 -4.64 -8.27 20.26
C LYS A 123 -4.06 -8.91 19.00
N LEU A 124 -4.65 -8.57 17.85
CA LEU A 124 -4.16 -8.94 16.54
C LEU A 124 -3.96 -7.70 15.69
N ARG A 125 -2.75 -7.48 15.16
CA ARG A 125 -2.39 -6.26 14.43
C ARG A 125 -1.86 -6.57 13.03
N ILE A 126 -2.45 -5.93 12.02
CA ILE A 126 -2.06 -6.05 10.61
C ILE A 126 -1.44 -4.73 10.16
N ALA A 127 -0.23 -4.76 9.61
CA ALA A 127 0.36 -3.63 8.87
C ALA A 127 0.05 -3.84 7.39
N TRP A 128 -0.64 -2.89 6.77
CA TRP A 128 -0.92 -2.93 5.34
C TRP A 128 -0.14 -1.84 4.61
N PHE A 129 0.93 -2.24 3.95
CA PHE A 129 1.76 -1.36 3.13
C PHE A 129 1.23 -1.31 1.70
N GLY A 130 1.08 -0.10 1.18
CA GLY A 130 0.71 0.08 -0.21
C GLY A 130 0.86 1.49 -0.73
N ASP A 131 0.45 1.66 -1.97
CA ASP A 131 0.50 2.92 -2.70
C ASP A 131 -0.86 3.66 -2.65
N SER A 132 -1.19 4.37 -3.73
CA SER A 132 -2.45 5.10 -3.84
C SER A 132 -3.69 4.19 -3.85
N LEU A 133 -3.56 2.89 -4.14
CA LEU A 133 -4.71 1.98 -4.21
C LEU A 133 -5.39 1.72 -2.86
N ILE A 134 -4.66 1.83 -1.76
CA ILE A 134 -5.21 1.69 -0.39
C ILE A 134 -5.38 3.05 0.30
N GLU A 135 -5.12 4.14 -0.43
CA GLU A 135 -5.11 5.48 0.13
C GLU A 135 -6.47 5.89 0.69
N GLY A 136 -6.46 6.67 1.77
CA GLY A 136 -7.68 7.10 2.45
C GLY A 136 -8.40 5.98 3.19
N ASP A 137 -7.71 4.85 3.41
CA ASP A 137 -8.25 3.70 4.12
C ASP A 137 -9.39 3.00 3.39
N LEU A 138 -9.51 3.19 2.08
CA LEU A 138 -10.69 2.74 1.32
C LEU A 138 -10.87 1.21 1.32
N ILE A 139 -9.86 0.45 0.92
CA ILE A 139 -9.92 -1.04 0.96
C ILE A 139 -9.79 -1.52 2.40
N THR A 140 -8.80 -1.00 3.12
CA THR A 140 -8.42 -1.45 4.47
C THR A 140 -9.49 -1.17 5.52
N GLN A 141 -10.32 -0.12 5.39
CA GLN A 141 -11.44 0.12 6.31
C GLN A 141 -12.50 -0.97 6.20
N THR A 142 -12.77 -1.46 4.99
CA THR A 142 -13.78 -2.51 4.78
C THR A 142 -13.28 -3.82 5.36
N VAL A 143 -12.02 -4.17 5.10
CA VAL A 143 -11.39 -5.35 5.73
C VAL A 143 -11.43 -5.21 7.25
N ARG A 144 -11.05 -4.04 7.79
CA ARG A 144 -11.04 -3.77 9.23
C ARG A 144 -12.42 -3.95 9.84
N GLU A 145 -13.45 -3.33 9.24
CA GLU A 145 -14.82 -3.42 9.73
C GLU A 145 -15.32 -4.87 9.71
N LEU A 146 -15.10 -5.61 8.62
CA LEU A 146 -15.54 -6.99 8.49
C LEU A 146 -14.84 -7.90 9.51
N MET A 147 -13.53 -7.76 9.68
CA MET A 147 -12.78 -8.55 10.68
C MET A 147 -13.19 -8.19 12.12
N GLN A 148 -13.33 -6.91 12.45
CA GLN A 148 -13.77 -6.49 13.79
C GLN A 148 -15.18 -6.98 14.10
N ASN A 149 -16.10 -6.95 13.13
CA ASN A 149 -17.44 -7.52 13.30
C ASN A 149 -17.42 -9.03 13.50
N GLN A 150 -16.56 -9.74 12.77
CA GLN A 150 -16.53 -11.20 12.77
C GLN A 150 -15.93 -11.78 14.06
N PHE A 151 -14.86 -11.18 14.60
CA PHE A 151 -14.02 -11.85 15.60
C PHE A 151 -14.05 -11.26 17.01
N SER A 152 -14.28 -9.96 17.17
CA SER A 152 -14.19 -9.33 18.49
C SER A 152 -15.38 -8.45 18.87
N GLY A 153 -16.09 -7.88 17.89
CA GLY A 153 -17.05 -6.79 18.10
C GLY A 153 -16.39 -5.46 18.51
N ASN A 154 -15.26 -5.53 19.23
CA ASN A 154 -14.41 -4.40 19.56
C ASN A 154 -13.78 -3.76 18.34
N ARG A 155 -13.72 -2.43 18.37
CA ARG A 155 -13.29 -1.62 17.25
C ARG A 155 -12.18 -0.65 17.64
N GLY A 156 -11.38 -0.29 16.67
CA GLY A 156 -10.38 0.76 16.78
C GLY A 156 -9.72 0.93 15.43
N VAL A 157 -9.46 2.18 15.05
CA VAL A 157 -8.92 2.49 13.73
C VAL A 157 -7.44 2.13 13.58
N GLY A 158 -6.74 1.89 14.70
CA GLY A 158 -5.30 1.66 14.72
C GLY A 158 -4.54 2.96 14.48
N PHE A 159 -3.44 2.86 13.74
CA PHE A 159 -2.55 3.97 13.43
C PHE A 159 -3.22 5.06 12.59
N VAL A 160 -3.04 6.31 13.04
CA VAL A 160 -3.36 7.53 12.30
C VAL A 160 -2.16 8.47 12.36
N SER A 161 -1.62 8.78 11.18
CA SER A 161 -0.50 9.70 11.00
C SER A 161 -0.81 11.12 11.53
N CYS A 162 0.21 11.83 12.02
CA CYS A 162 0.05 13.21 12.50
C CYS A 162 -0.47 14.15 11.42
N LYS A 163 -0.08 13.95 10.15
CA LYS A 163 -0.67 14.60 8.98
C LYS A 163 -0.85 13.58 7.87
N SER A 164 -1.86 13.80 7.04
CA SER A 164 -2.10 12.97 5.86
C SER A 164 -2.72 13.81 4.75
N VAL A 165 -2.30 13.56 3.51
CA VAL A 165 -2.95 14.09 2.30
C VAL A 165 -4.39 13.59 2.15
N THR A 166 -4.74 12.52 2.86
CA THR A 166 -6.06 11.87 2.82
C THR A 166 -7.00 12.33 3.92
N ALA A 167 -6.53 13.17 4.85
CA ALA A 167 -7.29 13.55 6.05
C ALA A 167 -8.66 14.18 5.73
N GLY A 168 -8.79 14.80 4.55
CA GLY A 168 -10.05 15.40 4.10
C GLY A 168 -11.13 14.41 3.65
N TYR A 169 -10.78 13.15 3.35
CA TYR A 169 -11.74 12.16 2.84
C TYR A 169 -11.66 10.76 3.49
N ARG A 170 -10.68 10.51 4.36
CA ARG A 170 -10.66 9.30 5.21
C ARG A 170 -11.85 9.34 6.17
N ILE A 171 -12.73 8.34 6.11
CA ILE A 171 -13.95 8.31 6.93
C ILE A 171 -13.75 7.55 8.26
N SER A 172 -12.86 6.56 8.29
CA SER A 172 -12.58 5.73 9.47
C SER A 172 -11.95 6.49 10.64
N ALA A 173 -11.27 7.60 10.37
CA ALA A 173 -10.70 8.50 11.36
C ALA A 173 -10.69 9.94 10.87
N THR A 174 -10.89 10.88 11.79
CA THR A 174 -10.70 12.30 11.55
C THR A 174 -9.36 12.73 12.13
N ALA A 175 -8.49 13.32 11.31
CA ALA A 175 -7.22 13.91 11.74
C ALA A 175 -7.15 15.37 11.31
N ARG A 176 -6.81 16.27 12.23
CA ARG A 176 -6.68 17.71 11.97
C ARG A 176 -5.47 18.25 12.71
N SER A 177 -4.58 18.90 11.98
CA SER A 177 -3.35 19.45 12.54
C SER A 177 -3.30 20.94 12.29
N THR A 178 -3.06 21.72 13.33
CA THR A 178 -2.97 23.19 13.26
C THR A 178 -1.63 23.66 13.79
N GLY A 179 -1.24 24.89 13.43
CA GLY A 179 0.09 25.42 13.73
C GLY A 179 1.19 24.82 12.85
N PHE A 180 2.44 24.95 13.29
CA PHE A 180 3.60 24.51 12.53
C PHE A 180 3.81 22.99 12.61
N TRP A 181 3.99 22.36 11.46
CA TRP A 181 4.36 20.95 11.31
C TRP A 181 5.34 20.79 10.16
N GLN A 182 6.55 20.35 10.46
CA GLN A 182 7.49 19.82 9.47
C GLN A 182 7.18 18.35 9.23
N ASP A 183 7.26 17.93 7.97
CA ASP A 183 7.00 16.56 7.49
C ASP A 183 8.21 16.14 6.65
N ASP A 184 9.08 15.32 7.25
CA ASP A 184 10.12 14.63 6.51
C ASP A 184 9.59 13.24 6.15
N ASN A 185 9.80 12.80 4.91
CA ASN A 185 9.21 11.58 4.40
C ASN A 185 10.04 10.92 3.30
N PHE A 186 9.53 9.84 2.69
CA PHE A 186 10.22 9.11 1.62
C PHE A 186 10.68 9.96 0.43
N LYS A 187 10.07 11.13 0.20
CA LYS A 187 10.46 12.05 -0.88
C LYS A 187 11.45 13.13 -0.41
N THR A 188 11.72 13.21 0.88
CA THR A 188 12.71 14.10 1.47
C THR A 188 14.11 13.53 1.24
N ARG A 189 15.04 14.37 0.75
CA ARG A 189 16.40 13.93 0.38
C ARG A 189 17.24 13.44 1.56
N SER A 190 17.04 14.05 2.73
CA SER A 190 17.76 13.76 3.96
C SER A 190 16.89 14.19 5.13
N PHE A 191 16.84 13.35 6.15
CA PHE A 191 16.09 13.56 7.36
C PHE A 191 16.92 13.09 8.56
N LYS A 192 16.64 13.66 9.73
CA LYS A 192 17.44 13.47 10.94
C LYS A 192 17.08 12.18 11.68
N ASP A 193 15.79 11.96 11.88
CA ASP A 193 15.25 10.84 12.64
C ASP A 193 14.60 9.82 11.70
N PRO A 194 14.54 8.52 12.07
CA PRO A 194 14.04 7.47 11.20
C PRO A 194 12.58 7.70 10.77
N LEU A 195 12.23 7.28 9.55
CA LEU A 195 10.84 7.28 9.09
C LEU A 195 10.08 6.10 9.70
N PHE A 196 8.89 6.36 10.26
CA PHE A 196 7.97 5.29 10.66
C PHE A 196 7.42 4.54 9.44
N PHE A 197 6.73 3.42 9.66
CA PHE A 197 6.15 2.59 8.59
C PHE A 197 5.20 3.34 7.66
N SER A 198 4.63 4.46 8.10
CA SER A 198 3.87 5.37 7.23
C SER A 198 4.72 6.07 6.15
N GLY A 199 6.04 6.03 6.27
CA GLY A 199 6.97 6.78 5.43
C GLY A 199 7.17 8.23 5.86
N HIS A 200 6.78 8.58 7.09
CA HIS A 200 6.82 9.94 7.60
C HIS A 200 7.43 10.02 9.00
N VAL A 201 8.09 11.15 9.27
CA VAL A 201 8.40 11.66 10.60
C VAL A 201 8.03 13.14 10.64
N PHE A 202 7.41 13.55 11.74
CA PHE A 202 6.89 14.90 11.92
C PHE A 202 7.55 15.61 13.10
N TYR A 203 7.71 16.93 12.96
CA TYR A 203 8.20 17.79 14.03
C TYR A 203 7.28 18.99 14.19
N SER A 204 6.95 19.34 15.42
CA SER A 204 6.09 20.48 15.73
C SER A 204 6.67 21.34 16.84
N ALA A 205 6.35 22.63 16.86
CA ALA A 205 6.64 23.55 17.96
C ALA A 205 5.33 24.25 18.35
N GLY A 206 4.60 23.65 19.29
CA GLY A 206 3.30 24.15 19.75
C GLY A 206 2.14 23.93 18.78
N GLY A 207 2.34 23.16 17.70
CA GLY A 207 1.25 22.74 16.83
C GLY A 207 0.36 21.71 17.53
N LYS A 208 -0.93 21.75 17.20
CA LYS A 208 -1.93 20.84 17.76
C LYS A 208 -2.28 19.76 16.76
N LEU A 209 -2.56 18.57 17.26
CA LEU A 209 -3.08 17.42 16.53
C LEU A 209 -4.37 16.96 17.21
N PHE A 210 -5.50 17.14 16.55
CA PHE A 210 -6.76 16.55 16.94
C PHE A 210 -6.99 15.26 16.14
N LEU A 211 -7.30 14.18 16.85
CA LEU A 211 -7.61 12.88 16.27
C LEU A 211 -8.91 12.33 16.84
N LYS A 212 -9.72 11.72 15.99
CA LYS A 212 -10.95 11.03 16.38
C LYS A 212 -11.08 9.71 15.62
N ASP A 213 -11.30 8.64 16.37
CA ASP A 213 -11.73 7.35 15.87
C ASP A 213 -13.23 7.42 15.49
N ASN A 214 -13.55 7.09 14.23
CA ASN A 214 -14.93 7.02 13.74
C ASN A 214 -15.42 5.57 13.54
N THR A 215 -14.61 4.57 13.90
CA THR A 215 -14.93 3.15 13.76
C THR A 215 -15.81 2.66 14.90
N VAL A 216 -15.55 3.11 16.13
CA VAL A 216 -16.27 2.66 17.34
C VAL A 216 -17.75 3.06 17.31
N LYS A 217 -18.63 2.06 17.37
CA LYS A 217 -20.09 2.24 17.39
C LYS A 217 -20.63 2.37 18.82
N ASP A 218 -20.26 1.44 19.69
CA ASP A 218 -20.62 1.45 21.12
C ASP A 218 -19.93 2.60 21.87
N SER A 219 -20.69 3.47 22.53
CA SER A 219 -20.14 4.62 23.28
C SER A 219 -19.48 4.24 24.60
N SER A 220 -19.67 3.01 25.09
CA SER A 220 -19.06 2.51 26.31
C SER A 220 -17.70 1.84 26.07
N GLN A 221 -17.39 1.47 24.82
CA GLN A 221 -16.17 0.76 24.48
C GLN A 221 -14.92 1.60 24.79
N VAL A 222 -14.02 1.07 25.61
CA VAL A 222 -12.75 1.72 25.94
C VAL A 222 -11.78 1.65 24.75
N LEU A 223 -11.11 2.78 24.51
CA LEU A 223 -10.00 2.89 23.57
C LEU A 223 -8.74 3.36 24.27
N GLU A 224 -7.63 2.72 23.95
CA GLU A 224 -6.29 3.16 24.31
C GLU A 224 -5.74 4.02 23.16
N LYS A 225 -5.37 5.28 23.45
CA LYS A 225 -4.69 6.15 22.49
C LYS A 225 -3.21 6.19 22.81
N TRP A 226 -2.40 5.66 21.90
CA TRP A 226 -0.95 5.58 22.05
C TRP A 226 -0.26 6.57 21.12
N LEU A 227 0.49 7.53 21.65
CA LEU A 227 1.42 8.34 20.87
C LEU A 227 2.59 7.47 20.42
N LEU A 228 2.90 7.52 19.13
CA LEU A 228 4.09 6.93 18.54
C LEU A 228 5.11 8.03 18.30
N CYS A 229 6.25 7.97 18.99
CA CYS A 229 7.29 9.00 18.90
C CYS A 229 8.70 8.42 19.00
N GLY A 230 9.68 9.21 18.56
CA GLY A 230 11.10 8.95 18.82
C GLY A 230 11.49 9.30 20.26
N PRO A 231 12.81 9.35 20.54
CA PRO A 231 13.31 9.72 21.86
C PRO A 231 12.89 11.14 22.28
N ALA A 232 12.73 11.34 23.58
CA ALA A 232 12.50 12.66 24.18
C ALA A 232 13.32 12.88 25.45
N ASP A 233 13.67 14.13 25.73
CA ASP A 233 14.36 14.53 26.97
C ASP A 233 13.51 14.13 28.19
N SER A 234 14.15 13.75 29.31
CA SER A 234 13.47 13.23 30.51
C SER A 234 12.46 14.19 31.16
N ASN A 235 12.60 15.49 30.88
CA ASN A 235 11.70 16.54 31.39
C ASN A 235 10.68 17.00 30.34
N THR A 236 10.49 16.24 29.26
CA THR A 236 9.54 16.60 28.20
C THR A 236 8.10 16.50 28.73
N VAL A 237 7.36 17.59 28.59
CA VAL A 237 5.94 17.67 28.91
C VAL A 237 5.17 18.01 27.63
N ILE A 238 4.14 17.23 27.34
CA ILE A 238 3.19 17.46 26.24
C ILE A 238 1.83 17.85 26.82
N MET A 239 0.96 18.43 26.00
CA MET A 239 -0.43 18.68 26.38
C MET A 239 -1.33 17.64 25.74
N VAL A 240 -2.16 16.97 26.54
CA VAL A 240 -3.17 16.01 26.10
C VAL A 240 -4.53 16.47 26.60
N ASN A 241 -5.47 16.77 25.71
CA ASN A 241 -6.80 17.28 26.06
C ASN A 241 -6.78 18.51 27.00
N ASN A 242 -5.80 19.40 26.84
CA ASN A 242 -5.52 20.56 27.69
C ASN A 242 -4.95 20.26 29.08
N GLU A 243 -4.53 19.02 29.35
CA GLU A 243 -3.83 18.63 30.56
C GLU A 243 -2.35 18.37 30.27
N SER A 244 -1.47 18.76 31.19
CA SER A 244 -0.03 18.52 31.07
C SER A 244 0.30 17.07 31.37
N LEU A 245 0.97 16.39 30.45
CA LEU A 245 1.45 15.02 30.60
C LEU A 245 2.98 14.96 30.45
N PRO A 246 3.73 14.69 31.53
CA PRO A 246 5.14 14.33 31.43
C PRO A 246 5.29 13.00 30.68
N ILE A 247 6.24 12.92 29.75
CA ILE A 247 6.50 11.69 28.98
C ILE A 247 7.92 11.20 29.21
N ALA A 248 8.07 9.87 29.30
CA ALA A 248 9.36 9.19 29.31
C ALA A 248 9.48 8.37 28.02
N ALA A 249 10.36 8.82 27.11
CA ALA A 249 10.56 8.18 25.81
C ALA A 249 12.08 7.96 25.57
N PRO A 250 12.70 6.97 26.24
CA PRO A 250 14.16 6.78 26.18
C PRO A 250 14.64 5.96 24.98
N HIS A 251 13.74 5.24 24.29
CA HIS A 251 14.08 4.32 23.21
C HIS A 251 14.07 5.01 21.84
N LEU A 252 14.62 4.37 20.80
CA LEU A 252 14.56 4.87 19.43
C LEU A 252 13.11 4.96 18.92
N PHE A 253 12.25 4.03 19.35
CA PHE A 253 10.81 4.06 19.15
C PHE A 253 10.08 3.92 20.49
N ASN A 254 9.09 4.78 20.74
CA ASN A 254 8.32 4.75 21.98
C ASN A 254 6.83 4.77 21.70
N ARG A 255 6.09 4.10 22.59
CA ARG A 255 4.62 4.13 22.66
C ARG A 255 4.22 4.72 24.00
N ILE A 256 3.64 5.91 23.99
CA ILE A 256 3.20 6.60 25.21
C ILE A 256 1.67 6.55 25.27
N LEU A 257 1.13 5.95 26.33
CA LEU A 257 -0.31 5.93 26.56
C LEU A 257 -0.79 7.34 26.92
N LEU A 258 -1.59 7.95 26.06
CA LEU A 258 -2.13 9.30 26.25
C LEU A 258 -3.45 9.29 27.02
N ASP A 259 -4.30 8.31 26.73
CA ASP A 259 -5.64 8.20 27.30
C ASP A 259 -6.14 6.76 27.18
N LYS A 260 -6.83 6.28 28.21
CA LYS A 260 -7.53 4.99 28.23
C LYS A 260 -8.95 5.23 28.75
N SER A 261 -9.87 5.47 27.82
CA SER A 261 -11.25 5.81 28.14
C SER A 261 -12.18 5.56 26.94
N PRO A 262 -13.51 5.61 27.15
CA PRO A 262 -14.48 5.55 26.05
C PRO A 262 -14.49 6.79 25.13
N ARG A 263 -13.68 7.82 25.45
CA ARG A 263 -13.54 8.99 24.60
C ARG A 263 -13.02 8.55 23.22
N LYS A 264 -13.70 8.92 22.15
CA LYS A 264 -13.29 8.55 20.78
C LYS A 264 -12.21 9.45 20.18
N SER A 265 -11.79 10.49 20.89
CA SER A 265 -10.88 11.52 20.39
C SER A 265 -9.78 11.86 21.38
N VAL A 266 -8.68 12.40 20.86
CA VAL A 266 -7.58 12.98 21.64
C VAL A 266 -7.07 14.23 20.92
N GLU A 267 -6.80 15.30 21.69
CA GLU A 267 -6.04 16.45 21.21
C GLU A 267 -4.65 16.43 21.86
N LEU A 268 -3.60 16.49 21.04
CA LEU A 268 -2.20 16.50 21.44
C LEU A 268 -1.56 17.83 21.03
N SER A 269 -0.71 18.40 21.87
CA SER A 269 0.23 19.45 21.49
C SER A 269 1.62 19.16 22.05
N VAL A 270 2.63 19.31 21.20
CA VAL A 270 4.03 19.09 21.57
C VAL A 270 4.77 20.43 21.44
N PRO A 271 5.38 20.96 22.52
CA PRO A 271 5.93 22.32 22.51
C PRO A 271 7.25 22.44 21.76
N SER A 272 7.95 21.34 21.47
CA SER A 272 9.32 21.33 20.98
C SER A 272 9.51 20.46 19.73
N LYS A 273 10.28 20.96 18.77
CA LYS A 273 10.67 20.21 17.54
C LYS A 273 11.70 19.11 17.80
N ARG A 274 12.16 18.94 19.04
CA ARG A 274 13.17 17.93 19.39
C ARG A 274 12.61 16.51 19.41
N VAL A 275 11.30 16.36 19.57
CA VAL A 275 10.64 15.06 19.60
C VAL A 275 10.14 14.73 18.20
N ALA A 276 10.64 13.64 17.64
CA ALA A 276 10.11 13.04 16.42
C ALA A 276 8.72 12.44 16.69
N LEU A 277 7.72 12.79 15.89
CA LEU A 277 6.34 12.33 16.02
C LEU A 277 5.96 11.52 14.79
N TYR A 278 5.28 10.38 14.98
CA TYR A 278 4.89 9.51 13.87
C TYR A 278 3.38 9.48 13.68
N GLY A 279 2.62 9.46 14.77
CA GLY A 279 1.17 9.41 14.76
C GLY A 279 0.61 8.97 16.10
N VAL A 280 -0.69 8.69 16.13
CA VAL A 280 -1.36 8.08 17.29
C VAL A 280 -2.06 6.81 16.84
N SER A 281 -1.97 5.77 17.66
CA SER A 281 -2.68 4.51 17.47
C SER A 281 -3.90 4.48 18.40
N CYS A 282 -5.11 4.39 17.85
CA CYS A 282 -6.35 4.19 18.60
C CYS A 282 -6.69 2.69 18.61
N GLU A 283 -6.45 2.04 19.74
CA GLU A 283 -6.52 0.59 19.86
C GLU A 283 -7.67 0.17 20.80
N PRO A 284 -8.43 -0.89 20.46
CA PRO A 284 -9.27 -1.55 21.46
C PRO A 284 -8.37 -2.24 22.49
N GLU A 285 -8.91 -2.60 23.65
CA GLU A 285 -8.17 -3.39 24.65
C GLU A 285 -7.79 -4.79 24.13
N TYR A 286 -8.63 -5.37 23.27
CA TYR A 286 -8.40 -6.63 22.55
C TYR A 286 -9.23 -6.63 21.26
N GLY A 287 -8.84 -7.45 20.30
CA GLY A 287 -9.48 -7.54 18.98
C GLY A 287 -8.53 -7.29 17.82
N VAL A 288 -9.10 -7.00 16.66
CA VAL A 288 -8.36 -6.80 15.40
C VAL A 288 -8.08 -5.33 15.14
N MET A 289 -6.84 -5.01 14.79
CA MET A 289 -6.41 -3.70 14.30
C MET A 289 -5.76 -3.84 12.92
N ILE A 290 -6.05 -2.88 12.03
CA ILE A 290 -5.43 -2.80 10.70
C ILE A 290 -4.89 -1.39 10.51
N ASP A 291 -3.58 -1.28 10.44
CA ASP A 291 -2.87 -0.04 10.18
C ASP A 291 -2.64 0.10 8.67
N ASN A 292 -3.14 1.20 8.11
CA ASN A 292 -2.98 1.52 6.70
C ASN A 292 -1.75 2.41 6.49
N PHE A 293 -0.71 1.84 5.90
CA PHE A 293 0.52 2.52 5.50
C PHE A 293 0.52 2.80 4.00
N SER A 294 -0.40 3.66 3.59
CA SER A 294 -0.48 4.17 2.21
C SER A 294 0.48 5.33 2.01
N PHE A 295 1.32 5.29 0.97
CA PHE A 295 2.10 6.44 0.54
C PHE A 295 1.95 6.66 -0.97
N ARG A 296 1.51 7.87 -1.36
CA ARG A 296 1.15 8.13 -2.76
C ARG A 296 2.38 8.17 -3.67
N GLY A 297 2.34 7.35 -4.72
CA GLY A 297 3.27 7.40 -5.86
C GLY A 297 4.60 6.68 -5.63
N ILE A 298 4.70 5.87 -4.58
CA ILE A 298 5.85 4.98 -4.38
C ILE A 298 5.55 3.58 -4.92
N SER A 299 6.58 2.76 -5.10
CA SER A 299 6.43 1.40 -5.63
C SER A 299 6.87 0.33 -4.64
N GLY A 300 7.15 0.71 -3.39
CA GLY A 300 7.61 -0.18 -2.33
C GLY A 300 9.14 -0.27 -2.25
N PHE A 301 9.88 0.25 -3.23
CA PHE A 301 11.34 0.31 -3.19
C PHE A 301 11.84 1.13 -1.99
N GLU A 302 11.10 2.15 -1.62
CA GLU A 302 11.36 3.08 -0.53
C GLU A 302 11.41 2.37 0.83
N LEU A 303 10.72 1.23 0.98
CA LEU A 303 10.73 0.42 2.19
C LEU A 303 12.14 -0.11 2.52
N ARG A 304 13.03 -0.21 1.52
CA ARG A 304 14.46 -0.54 1.75
C ARG A 304 15.18 0.51 2.60
N GLY A 305 14.66 1.73 2.61
CA GLY A 305 15.23 2.87 3.31
C GLY A 305 14.92 2.90 4.81
N PHE A 306 14.06 2.00 5.30
CA PHE A 306 13.88 1.85 6.74
C PHE A 306 15.16 1.37 7.41
N GLU A 307 15.47 2.01 8.53
CA GLU A 307 16.60 1.68 9.40
C GLU A 307 16.30 0.39 10.15
N GLU A 308 17.25 -0.54 10.13
CA GLU A 308 17.08 -1.91 10.63
C GLU A 308 16.80 -1.94 12.14
N GLU A 309 17.61 -1.23 12.92
CA GLU A 309 17.45 -1.09 14.38
C GLU A 309 16.08 -0.49 14.75
N PHE A 310 15.56 0.42 13.91
CA PHE A 310 14.25 1.01 14.14
C PHE A 310 13.10 0.04 13.86
N ILE A 311 13.22 -0.80 12.82
CA ILE A 311 12.27 -1.89 12.59
C ILE A 311 12.28 -2.85 13.77
N ASP A 312 13.46 -3.20 14.29
CA ASP A 312 13.59 -4.11 15.43
C ASP A 312 12.92 -3.54 16.69
N GLU A 313 13.10 -2.25 16.98
CA GLU A 313 12.44 -1.55 18.10
C GLU A 313 10.91 -1.52 17.95
N ILE A 314 10.39 -1.30 16.73
CA ILE A 314 8.95 -1.41 16.44
C ILE A 314 8.46 -2.84 16.67
N SER A 315 9.22 -3.83 16.20
CA SER A 315 8.93 -5.27 16.35
C SER A 315 8.79 -5.67 17.81
N GLN A 316 9.62 -5.11 18.70
CA GLN A 316 9.61 -5.39 20.14
C GLN A 316 8.49 -4.66 20.90
N ASN A 317 8.11 -3.45 20.47
CA ASN A 317 7.18 -2.58 21.22
C ASN A 317 5.75 -2.53 20.65
N GLY A 318 5.49 -3.15 19.50
CA GLY A 318 4.20 -3.09 18.82
C GLY A 318 4.05 -4.17 17.77
N THR A 319 4.24 -5.43 18.17
CA THR A 319 4.25 -6.61 17.29
C THR A 319 3.09 -6.61 16.29
N TYR A 320 3.43 -6.65 15.01
CA TYR A 320 2.50 -6.99 13.94
C TYR A 320 2.44 -8.51 13.78
N ASP A 321 1.25 -9.01 13.53
CA ASP A 321 0.98 -10.43 13.29
C ASP A 321 0.96 -10.76 11.80
N LEU A 322 0.60 -9.77 10.97
CA LEU A 322 0.60 -9.88 9.52
C LEU A 322 1.10 -8.58 8.88
N ILE A 323 2.04 -8.74 7.95
CA ILE A 323 2.47 -7.70 7.02
C ILE A 323 1.85 -7.97 5.66
N VAL A 324 0.95 -7.10 5.21
CA VAL A 324 0.39 -7.12 3.86
C VAL A 324 1.15 -6.15 2.98
N ILE A 325 1.63 -6.62 1.83
CA ILE A 325 2.36 -5.83 0.85
C ILE A 325 1.51 -5.73 -0.43
N GLN A 326 1.04 -4.52 -0.76
CA GLN A 326 0.20 -4.25 -1.92
C GLN A 326 0.71 -3.05 -2.72
N TYR A 327 1.56 -3.31 -3.70
CA TYR A 327 2.13 -2.31 -4.62
C TYR A 327 2.00 -2.78 -6.07
N GLY A 328 2.48 -1.96 -7.01
CA GLY A 328 2.80 -2.39 -8.38
C GLY A 328 2.13 -1.54 -9.46
N VAL A 329 1.01 -0.88 -9.17
CA VAL A 329 0.29 -0.10 -10.20
C VAL A 329 1.12 1.07 -10.74
N ASN A 330 2.03 1.60 -9.93
CA ASN A 330 2.97 2.66 -10.29
C ASN A 330 4.09 2.20 -11.23
N MET A 331 4.29 0.89 -11.42
CA MET A 331 5.25 0.33 -12.38
C MET A 331 4.73 0.39 -13.81
N MET A 332 3.41 0.44 -13.99
CA MET A 332 2.78 0.53 -15.30
C MET A 332 2.59 1.99 -15.70
N PHE A 333 3.65 2.72 -16.02
CA PHE A 333 3.54 4.13 -16.40
C PHE A 333 3.46 4.35 -17.93
N ARG A 334 3.82 3.34 -18.75
CA ARG A 334 3.62 3.39 -20.22
C ARG A 334 2.69 2.26 -20.70
N PRO A 335 1.91 2.48 -21.78
CA PRO A 335 0.94 1.50 -22.28
C PRO A 335 1.53 0.17 -22.75
N HIS A 336 2.77 0.13 -23.22
CA HIS A 336 3.38 -1.04 -23.85
C HIS A 336 4.51 -1.66 -23.02
N ASP A 337 4.73 -1.19 -21.78
CA ASP A 337 5.73 -1.77 -20.89
C ASP A 337 5.36 -3.21 -20.56
N LYS A 338 6.29 -4.16 -20.78
CA LYS A 338 6.09 -5.61 -20.53
C LYS A 338 7.20 -6.25 -19.71
N ASN A 339 8.29 -5.52 -19.44
CA ASN A 339 9.39 -5.99 -18.61
C ASN A 339 9.31 -5.26 -17.25
N PHE A 340 9.27 -6.04 -16.17
CA PHE A 340 9.23 -5.56 -14.79
C PHE A 340 10.37 -6.15 -13.94
N ASP A 341 11.48 -6.56 -14.55
CA ASP A 341 12.65 -7.11 -13.83
C ASP A 341 13.21 -6.09 -12.83
N TYR A 342 13.16 -4.80 -13.17
CA TYR A 342 13.55 -3.72 -12.27
C TYR A 342 12.65 -3.64 -11.02
N TYR A 343 11.37 -4.04 -11.14
CA TYR A 343 10.48 -4.12 -10.00
C TYR A 343 10.88 -5.26 -9.07
N PHE A 344 11.25 -6.42 -9.62
CA PHE A 344 11.83 -7.50 -8.83
C PHE A 344 13.09 -7.03 -8.09
N GLN A 345 14.04 -6.44 -8.81
CA GLN A 345 15.33 -5.98 -8.27
C GLN A 345 15.16 -4.91 -7.17
N GLY A 346 14.18 -4.02 -7.31
CA GLY A 346 13.93 -2.97 -6.32
C GLY A 346 13.16 -3.46 -5.10
N MET A 347 12.24 -4.40 -5.27
CA MET A 347 11.33 -4.84 -4.21
C MET A 347 11.88 -6.02 -3.38
N ASP A 348 12.62 -6.94 -3.98
CA ASP A 348 13.16 -8.12 -3.30
C ASP A 348 14.03 -7.76 -2.06
N PRO A 349 14.96 -6.78 -2.13
CA PRO A 349 15.73 -6.37 -0.94
C PRO A 349 14.85 -5.79 0.17
N ALA A 350 13.78 -5.07 -0.18
CA ALA A 350 12.85 -4.51 0.80
C ALA A 350 12.08 -5.62 1.53
N LEU A 351 11.60 -6.63 0.79
CA LEU A 351 10.92 -7.79 1.37
C LEU A 351 11.85 -8.58 2.29
N LYS A 352 13.09 -8.84 1.86
CA LYS A 352 14.09 -9.54 2.67
C LYS A 352 14.38 -8.80 3.97
N LYS A 353 14.60 -7.48 3.90
CA LYS A 353 14.81 -6.63 5.09
C LYS A 353 13.63 -6.72 6.05
N LEU A 354 12.40 -6.48 5.57
CA LEU A 354 11.22 -6.53 6.44
C LEU A 354 11.04 -7.91 7.08
N ARG A 355 11.24 -9.00 6.33
CA ARG A 355 11.14 -10.36 6.87
C ARG A 355 12.20 -10.68 7.91
N GLN A 356 13.41 -10.14 7.75
CA GLN A 356 14.51 -10.33 8.69
C GLN A 356 14.23 -9.63 10.02
N HIS A 357 13.71 -8.40 9.98
CA HIS A 357 13.52 -7.55 11.17
C HIS A 357 12.08 -7.60 11.76
N LEU A 358 11.15 -8.28 11.10
CA LEU A 358 9.80 -8.59 11.60
C LEU A 358 9.56 -10.11 11.69
N PRO A 359 10.41 -10.88 12.40
CA PRO A 359 10.38 -12.35 12.36
C PRO A 359 9.12 -12.97 12.99
N ASN A 360 8.40 -12.19 13.80
CA ASN A 360 7.18 -12.64 14.47
C ASN A 360 5.94 -12.51 13.59
N ALA A 361 5.97 -11.68 12.55
CA ALA A 361 4.86 -11.46 11.65
C ALA A 361 4.81 -12.50 10.53
N GLU A 362 3.62 -12.92 10.15
CA GLU A 362 3.39 -13.56 8.85
C GLU A 362 3.37 -12.49 7.75
N PHE A 363 3.55 -12.90 6.50
CA PHE A 363 3.59 -12.00 5.36
C PHE A 363 2.56 -12.42 4.32
N LEU A 364 1.98 -11.46 3.61
CA LEU A 364 1.08 -11.69 2.49
C LEU A 364 1.36 -10.68 1.39
N MET A 365 1.62 -11.15 0.18
CA MET A 365 1.70 -10.29 -0.99
C MET A 365 0.34 -10.26 -1.68
N VAL A 366 -0.19 -9.06 -1.89
CA VAL A 366 -1.44 -8.82 -2.63
C VAL A 366 -1.07 -8.17 -3.96
N SER A 367 -1.58 -8.72 -5.05
CA SER A 367 -1.32 -8.16 -6.38
C SER A 367 -1.89 -6.74 -6.52
N CYS A 368 -1.40 -5.99 -7.50
CA CYS A 368 -2.10 -4.79 -7.94
C CYS A 368 -3.48 -5.16 -8.53
N THR A 369 -4.35 -4.15 -8.68
CA THR A 369 -5.64 -4.28 -9.38
C THR A 369 -5.49 -4.03 -10.88
N ASP A 370 -6.58 -4.18 -11.62
CA ASP A 370 -6.60 -3.84 -13.04
C ASP A 370 -6.37 -2.33 -13.26
N ARG A 371 -5.73 -2.00 -14.38
CA ARG A 371 -5.43 -0.65 -14.86
C ARG A 371 -5.57 -0.63 -16.38
N ALA A 372 -6.11 0.45 -16.94
CA ALA A 372 -6.22 0.60 -18.38
C ALA A 372 -5.38 1.76 -18.95
N PHE A 373 -5.04 1.62 -20.22
CA PHE A 373 -4.56 2.69 -21.08
C PHE A 373 -5.47 2.83 -22.29
N ARG A 374 -5.34 3.98 -22.96
CA ARG A 374 -6.01 4.23 -24.23
C ARG A 374 -5.13 3.75 -25.38
N TYR A 375 -5.66 2.83 -26.18
CA TYR A 375 -5.02 2.29 -27.38
C TYR A 375 -5.91 2.63 -28.59
N GLY A 376 -5.57 3.71 -29.29
CA GLY A 376 -6.43 4.28 -30.31
C GLY A 376 -7.71 4.90 -29.71
N SER A 377 -8.87 4.43 -30.14
CA SER A 377 -10.17 4.90 -29.63
C SER A 377 -10.64 4.20 -28.36
N GLU A 378 -10.00 3.10 -27.95
CA GLU A 378 -10.51 2.22 -26.91
C GLU A 378 -9.63 2.22 -25.66
N TRP A 379 -10.28 2.17 -24.49
CA TRP A 379 -9.63 1.86 -23.22
C TRP A 379 -9.57 0.36 -23.03
N ARG A 380 -8.37 -0.17 -22.75
CA ARG A 380 -8.13 -1.60 -22.51
C ARG A 380 -7.12 -1.78 -21.39
N THR A 381 -7.19 -2.90 -20.69
CA THR A 381 -6.20 -3.29 -19.68
C THR A 381 -4.78 -3.14 -20.23
N ALA A 382 -3.87 -2.66 -19.37
CA ALA A 382 -2.48 -2.49 -19.70
C ALA A 382 -1.85 -3.79 -20.23
N GLU A 383 -1.19 -3.73 -21.39
CA GLU A 383 -0.60 -4.91 -22.03
C GLU A 383 0.44 -5.64 -21.15
N GLY A 384 1.09 -4.93 -20.23
CA GLY A 384 2.08 -5.47 -19.30
C GLY A 384 1.51 -6.13 -18.05
N LEU A 385 0.20 -6.08 -17.82
CA LEU A 385 -0.35 -6.45 -16.51
C LEU A 385 -0.08 -7.91 -16.15
N ASP A 386 -0.23 -8.85 -17.10
CA ASP A 386 0.10 -10.26 -16.89
C ASP A 386 1.58 -10.46 -16.52
N ALA A 387 2.49 -9.70 -17.14
CA ALA A 387 3.91 -9.77 -16.85
C ALA A 387 4.23 -9.20 -15.46
N LEU A 388 3.63 -8.07 -15.08
CA LEU A 388 3.77 -7.51 -13.73
C LEU A 388 3.22 -8.47 -12.67
N LEU A 389 2.05 -9.07 -12.89
CA LEU A 389 1.46 -10.04 -11.97
C LEU A 389 2.36 -11.26 -11.80
N LYS A 390 2.95 -11.76 -12.89
CA LYS A 390 3.94 -12.84 -12.82
C LYS A 390 5.15 -12.41 -12.01
N THR A 391 5.68 -11.19 -12.19
CA THR A 391 6.78 -10.66 -11.38
C THR A 391 6.41 -10.56 -9.89
N GLN A 392 5.20 -10.10 -9.55
CA GLN A 392 4.70 -10.09 -8.18
C GLN A 392 4.62 -11.50 -7.59
N ALA A 393 4.07 -12.46 -8.34
CA ALA A 393 4.02 -13.85 -7.93
C ALA A 393 5.42 -14.47 -7.75
N THR A 394 6.39 -14.13 -8.61
CA THR A 394 7.79 -14.56 -8.46
C THR A 394 8.42 -13.97 -7.20
N LEU A 395 8.22 -12.67 -6.92
CA LEU A 395 8.68 -12.07 -5.66
C LEU A 395 8.13 -12.82 -4.44
N ALA A 396 6.83 -13.14 -4.45
CA ALA A 396 6.17 -13.89 -3.40
C ALA A 396 6.75 -15.31 -3.27
N PHE A 397 6.86 -16.04 -4.38
CA PHE A 397 7.38 -17.40 -4.45
C PHE A 397 8.81 -17.51 -3.93
N GLU A 398 9.73 -16.72 -4.45
CA GLU A 398 11.16 -16.75 -4.08
C GLU A 398 11.38 -16.33 -2.61
N ASN A 399 10.53 -15.44 -2.10
CA ASN A 399 10.57 -15.02 -0.69
C ASN A 399 9.72 -15.90 0.24
N LYS A 400 9.10 -16.97 -0.26
CA LYS A 400 8.20 -17.86 0.53
C LYS A 400 7.07 -17.07 1.23
N ILE A 401 6.54 -16.08 0.54
CA ILE A 401 5.43 -15.24 0.99
C ILE A 401 4.16 -15.74 0.28
N PRO A 402 3.07 -16.02 1.01
CA PRO A 402 1.75 -16.23 0.44
C PRO A 402 1.31 -15.13 -0.54
N PHE A 403 0.53 -15.50 -1.54
CA PHE A 403 0.06 -14.61 -2.59
C PHE A 403 -1.47 -14.57 -2.65
N PHE A 404 -2.02 -13.36 -2.86
CA PHE A 404 -3.42 -13.15 -3.18
C PHE A 404 -3.55 -12.33 -4.47
N ASN A 405 -4.13 -12.95 -5.50
CA ASN A 405 -4.35 -12.33 -6.79
C ASN A 405 -5.62 -11.47 -6.79
N LEU A 406 -5.50 -10.24 -6.29
CA LEU A 406 -6.61 -9.29 -6.26
C LEU A 406 -7.05 -8.88 -7.67
N TYR A 407 -6.15 -8.85 -8.66
CA TYR A 407 -6.51 -8.58 -10.05
C TYR A 407 -7.50 -9.62 -10.61
N GLN A 408 -7.14 -10.90 -10.51
CA GLN A 408 -8.00 -11.97 -11.00
C GLN A 408 -9.29 -12.07 -10.17
N THR A 409 -9.20 -11.80 -8.86
CA THR A 409 -10.36 -11.80 -7.96
C THR A 409 -11.33 -10.66 -8.27
N MET A 410 -10.83 -9.49 -8.66
CA MET A 410 -11.61 -8.33 -9.08
C MET A 410 -12.42 -8.62 -10.37
N GLY A 411 -11.90 -9.49 -11.24
CA GLY A 411 -12.54 -9.87 -12.51
C GLY A 411 -11.57 -10.00 -13.68
N GLY A 412 -10.29 -9.64 -13.49
CA GLY A 412 -9.26 -9.73 -14.53
C GLY A 412 -9.43 -8.70 -15.65
N ASN A 413 -9.05 -9.07 -16.87
CA ASN A 413 -8.92 -8.19 -18.02
C ASN A 413 -10.21 -7.39 -18.33
N GLY A 414 -10.07 -6.08 -18.50
CA GLY A 414 -11.12 -5.14 -18.87
C GLY A 414 -12.00 -4.71 -17.70
N THR A 415 -11.75 -5.21 -16.49
CA THR A 415 -12.62 -4.95 -15.34
C THR A 415 -12.59 -3.49 -14.93
N ILE A 416 -11.41 -2.85 -14.92
CA ILE A 416 -11.31 -1.43 -14.55
C ILE A 416 -12.05 -0.52 -15.54
N VAL A 417 -12.04 -0.87 -16.83
CA VAL A 417 -12.79 -0.15 -17.86
C VAL A 417 -14.28 -0.33 -17.63
N LYS A 418 -14.73 -1.57 -17.39
CA LYS A 418 -16.12 -1.85 -17.03
C LYS A 418 -16.55 -1.09 -15.77
N TRP A 419 -15.69 -1.01 -14.76
CA TRP A 419 -15.98 -0.30 -13.51
C TRP A 419 -16.03 1.22 -13.68
N ALA A 420 -15.18 1.79 -14.53
CA ALA A 420 -15.14 3.23 -14.81
C ALA A 420 -16.29 3.68 -15.73
N GLU A 421 -16.65 2.87 -16.72
CA GLU A 421 -17.71 3.16 -17.69
C GLU A 421 -19.11 2.74 -17.23
N GLY A 422 -19.20 1.78 -16.30
CA GLY A 422 -20.46 1.28 -15.77
C GLY A 422 -21.27 2.34 -15.02
N SER A 423 -22.58 2.13 -14.97
CA SER A 423 -23.55 3.01 -14.28
C SER A 423 -23.25 3.18 -12.79
N GLU A 424 -22.72 2.14 -12.14
CA GLU A 424 -22.37 2.16 -10.71
C GLU A 424 -21.09 2.94 -10.40
N ARG A 425 -20.25 3.21 -11.42
CA ARG A 425 -18.96 3.92 -11.30
C ARG A 425 -18.09 3.39 -10.16
N LEU A 426 -17.73 2.11 -10.26
CA LEU A 426 -16.89 1.42 -9.29
C LEU A 426 -15.40 1.79 -9.42
N ALA A 427 -15.02 2.52 -10.47
CA ALA A 427 -13.70 3.11 -10.63
C ALA A 427 -13.78 4.56 -11.11
N ALA A 428 -12.71 5.32 -10.87
CA ALA A 428 -12.53 6.64 -11.42
C ALA A 428 -12.23 6.57 -12.94
N LYS A 429 -12.51 7.67 -13.64
CA LYS A 429 -12.24 7.83 -15.08
C LYS A 429 -10.74 7.99 -15.41
N ASP A 430 -9.87 7.83 -14.42
CA ASP A 430 -8.44 7.63 -14.63
C ASP A 430 -8.09 6.18 -14.96
N TYR A 431 -9.05 5.26 -14.83
CA TYR A 431 -8.91 3.83 -15.09
C TYR A 431 -7.77 3.17 -14.29
N ILE A 432 -7.53 3.68 -13.08
CA ILE A 432 -6.53 3.18 -12.13
C ILE A 432 -7.19 2.99 -10.76
N HIS A 433 -7.85 4.01 -10.24
CA HIS A 433 -8.32 4.03 -8.86
C HIS A 433 -9.77 3.55 -8.75
N ALA A 434 -10.02 2.64 -7.81
CA ALA A 434 -11.39 2.29 -7.44
C ALA A 434 -12.10 3.49 -6.80
N SER A 435 -13.40 3.64 -7.04
CA SER A 435 -14.22 4.56 -6.26
C SER A 435 -14.41 3.98 -4.84
N PRO A 436 -14.92 4.76 -3.86
CA PRO A 436 -15.19 4.21 -2.53
C PRO A 436 -16.06 2.94 -2.54
N ARG A 437 -17.01 2.84 -3.48
CA ARG A 437 -17.84 1.63 -3.67
C ARG A 437 -17.04 0.46 -4.24
N GLY A 438 -16.21 0.71 -5.26
CA GLY A 438 -15.32 -0.34 -5.80
C GLY A 438 -14.31 -0.82 -4.76
N ALA A 439 -13.76 0.09 -3.96
CA ALA A 439 -12.83 -0.26 -2.89
C ALA A 439 -13.49 -1.12 -1.80
N THR A 440 -14.77 -0.87 -1.47
CA THR A 440 -15.56 -1.76 -0.60
C THR A 440 -15.64 -3.17 -1.18
N ILE A 441 -15.91 -3.31 -2.49
CA ILE A 441 -15.96 -4.63 -3.16
C ILE A 441 -14.59 -5.33 -3.09
N LEU A 442 -13.50 -4.61 -3.36
CA LEU A 442 -12.14 -5.16 -3.24
C LEU A 442 -11.82 -5.61 -1.81
N GLY A 443 -12.21 -4.84 -0.80
CA GLY A 443 -12.06 -5.19 0.61
C GLY A 443 -12.87 -6.44 1.00
N GLN A 444 -14.10 -6.57 0.49
CA GLN A 444 -14.92 -7.77 0.67
C GLN A 444 -14.28 -9.00 0.01
N HIS A 445 -13.75 -8.87 -1.20
CA HIS A 445 -13.04 -9.96 -1.88
C HIS A 445 -11.83 -10.46 -1.06
N PHE A 446 -11.02 -9.53 -0.54
CA PHE A 446 -9.92 -9.88 0.35
C PHE A 446 -10.44 -10.60 1.61
N PHE A 447 -11.44 -10.03 2.29
CA PHE A 447 -12.00 -10.64 3.49
C PHE A 447 -12.52 -12.05 3.24
N HIS A 448 -13.24 -12.29 2.14
CA HIS A 448 -13.74 -13.62 1.80
C HIS A 448 -12.61 -14.61 1.53
N ALA A 449 -11.56 -14.23 0.80
CA ALA A 449 -10.40 -15.08 0.57
C ALA A 449 -9.68 -15.42 1.90
N PHE A 450 -9.57 -14.44 2.79
CA PHE A 450 -8.99 -14.60 4.11
C PHE A 450 -9.84 -15.52 5.01
N MET A 451 -11.17 -15.39 4.98
CA MET A 451 -12.08 -16.27 5.70
C MET A 451 -12.06 -17.71 5.18
N LYS A 452 -11.86 -17.94 3.88
CA LYS A 452 -11.63 -19.29 3.35
C LYS A 452 -10.38 -19.92 3.95
N ASP A 453 -9.32 -19.15 4.16
CA ASP A 453 -8.11 -19.65 4.81
C ASP A 453 -8.33 -19.94 6.30
N TYR A 454 -9.06 -19.07 7.00
CA TYR A 454 -9.47 -19.30 8.39
C TYR A 454 -10.27 -20.60 8.55
N GLN A 455 -11.22 -20.88 7.65
CA GLN A 455 -12.05 -22.09 7.69
C GLN A 455 -11.25 -23.39 7.60
N LYS A 456 -10.06 -23.37 7.00
CA LYS A 456 -9.17 -24.53 6.93
C LYS A 456 -8.71 -25.01 8.31
N LEU A 457 -8.67 -24.14 9.33
CA LEU A 457 -8.41 -24.57 10.72
C LEU A 457 -9.42 -25.59 11.23
N HIS A 458 -10.65 -25.55 10.71
CA HIS A 458 -11.73 -26.43 11.13
C HIS A 458 -11.91 -27.64 10.20
N GLY A 459 -10.91 -27.96 9.36
CA GLY A 459 -10.96 -29.09 8.43
C GLY A 459 -11.94 -28.91 7.27
N LYS A 460 -12.46 -27.70 7.03
CA LYS A 460 -13.32 -27.41 5.88
C LYS A 460 -12.43 -27.06 4.67
N SER A 461 -12.43 -27.94 3.67
CA SER A 461 -11.72 -27.74 2.40
C SER A 461 -12.31 -26.58 1.59
N MET A 462 -11.47 -25.93 0.77
CA MET A 462 -11.81 -24.77 -0.08
C MET A 462 -13.00 -24.98 -1.03
N TYR A 463 -13.41 -26.22 -1.26
CA TYR A 463 -14.41 -26.61 -2.26
C TYR A 463 -15.87 -26.66 -1.74
N ASN A 464 -16.12 -26.41 -0.45
CA ASN A 464 -17.43 -26.68 0.18
C ASN A 464 -18.36 -25.47 0.41
N TYR A 465 -18.23 -24.34 -0.31
CA TYR A 465 -19.19 -23.23 -0.14
C TYR A 465 -19.67 -22.58 -1.44
N GLY A 466 -20.99 -22.66 -1.63
CA GLY A 466 -21.80 -21.65 -2.30
C GLY A 466 -22.13 -20.50 -1.33
N PHE A 467 -22.14 -19.28 -1.86
CA PHE A 467 -22.33 -18.05 -1.10
C PHE A 467 -23.76 -17.97 -0.53
N PHE A 468 -23.88 -17.80 0.80
CA PHE A 468 -25.10 -17.29 1.40
C PHE A 468 -25.03 -15.76 1.39
N TYR A 469 -25.79 -15.15 0.49
CA TYR A 469 -26.13 -13.74 0.54
C TYR A 469 -27.41 -13.59 1.37
N ASN A 470 -27.39 -12.64 2.32
CA ASN A 470 -28.57 -11.87 2.71
C ASN A 470 -28.16 -10.40 2.72
#